data_AF-A0A7W0DJN6-F1
#
_entry.id   AF-A0A7W0DJN6-F1
#
_cell.length_a   1.000
_cell.length_b   1.000
_cell.length_c   1.000
_cell.angle_alpha   90.00
_cell.angle_beta   90.00
_cell.angle_gamma   90.00
#
_symmetry.space_group_name_H-M   'P 1'
#
loop_
_entity.id
_entity.type
_entity.pdbx_description
1 polymer ?
#
loop_
_entity_poly.entity_id
_entity_poly.type
_entity_poly.pdbx_seq_one_letter_code
_entity_poly.pdbx_strand_id
1 'polypeptide(L)'
;MTHRPIDEPLRPVGAVRAHPADAAALGAQPPEPAQVDPAVLSALLDRHGWQRRGGATGRYARWTPPGPGSGRTSLLVPESRAFPDSDDLLGEALVALSRSGTPAAREVLVGLTVPSDEIRWWRDVPTGPAGAAPWTAEEQLRNAARQLLLAGALAVRGRAGYYGARHRRPAAAALGNVMVGPAPGGRQLTAFVPVTPGRPLAVRLHQALYAAREAIDYQRATGGMDAFDGAVEAGVSHELTEALVALVRGSQGARIAVEWAPAAGVPEGCATPAEPVEFSPGDLSVLREASARYRRVEPSVPVRLTGTVVRLRRSGPRGEGTVRLRVIAGAEVPHVRLTLDEEAYRIAGHAHLVGLPIRVHGRLESRGGFRRLTGASGVAPVQVDEAERDRLMKSLQENLDFLEEACGAED
;
A
#
# COMPACT_ATOMS: atom_id res chain seq x y z
N MET A 1 -29.73 -54.97 35.97
CA MET A 1 -29.61 -55.79 34.75
C MET A 1 -30.67 -55.34 33.77
N THR A 2 -30.30 -54.53 32.79
CA THR A 2 -31.12 -54.20 31.62
C THR A 2 -30.19 -53.78 30.49
N HIS A 3 -30.25 -54.56 29.40
CA HIS A 3 -29.41 -54.53 28.22
C HIS A 3 -29.47 -53.19 27.46
N ARG A 4 -28.34 -52.77 26.88
CA ARG A 4 -28.29 -51.75 25.82
C ARG A 4 -28.21 -52.48 24.47
N PRO A 5 -29.04 -52.14 23.46
CA PRO A 5 -29.05 -52.87 22.19
C PRO A 5 -27.86 -52.49 21.32
N ILE A 6 -27.30 -53.51 20.67
CA ILE A 6 -26.41 -53.44 19.51
C ILE A 6 -27.34 -53.30 18.29
N ASP A 7 -27.51 -52.09 17.78
CA ASP A 7 -27.87 -51.79 16.38
C ASP A 7 -28.07 -50.28 16.22
N GLU A 8 -26.98 -49.58 15.91
CA GLU A 8 -27.04 -48.23 15.36
C GLU A 8 -26.15 -48.23 14.10
N PRO A 9 -26.70 -47.94 12.90
CA PRO A 9 -25.92 -48.02 11.66
C PRO A 9 -24.83 -46.95 11.68
N LEU A 10 -23.59 -47.40 11.40
CA LEU A 10 -22.41 -46.54 11.26
C LEU A 10 -22.73 -45.39 10.29
N ARG A 11 -22.77 -44.16 10.83
CA ARG A 11 -22.78 -42.94 10.02
C ARG A 11 -21.59 -43.00 9.06
N PRO A 12 -21.73 -42.67 7.76
CA PRO A 12 -20.61 -42.65 6.86
C PRO A 12 -19.59 -41.60 7.33
N VAL A 13 -18.48 -42.10 7.87
CA VAL A 13 -17.30 -41.31 8.20
C VAL A 13 -16.61 -40.97 6.89
N GLY A 14 -16.43 -39.67 6.65
CA GLY A 14 -15.40 -39.17 5.75
C GLY A 14 -15.86 -38.82 4.35
N ALA A 15 -16.53 -37.67 4.21
CA ALA A 15 -16.06 -36.76 3.17
C ALA A 15 -14.62 -36.41 3.58
N VAL A 16 -13.64 -37.08 2.97
CA VAL A 16 -12.23 -36.72 3.07
C VAL A 16 -12.18 -35.23 2.74
N ARG A 17 -11.94 -34.38 3.75
CA ARG A 17 -11.64 -32.97 3.52
C ARG A 17 -10.44 -32.98 2.58
N ALA A 18 -10.65 -32.52 1.35
CA ALA A 18 -9.59 -32.39 0.36
C ALA A 18 -8.39 -31.72 1.03
N HIS A 19 -7.20 -32.28 0.80
CA HIS A 19 -5.98 -31.78 1.40
C HIS A 19 -5.81 -30.31 0.94
N PRO A 20 -5.34 -29.36 1.78
CA PRO A 20 -5.08 -27.99 1.33
C PRO A 20 -4.22 -27.85 0.06
N ALA A 21 -3.45 -28.89 -0.31
CA ALA A 21 -2.75 -28.97 -1.60
C ALA A 21 -3.71 -29.07 -2.82
N ASP A 22 -4.84 -29.75 -2.70
CA ASP A 22 -5.86 -29.88 -3.76
C ASP A 22 -6.66 -28.57 -3.93
N ALA A 23 -6.86 -27.82 -2.83
CA ALA A 23 -7.48 -26.50 -2.89
C ALA A 23 -6.57 -25.44 -3.53
N ALA A 24 -5.24 -25.57 -3.38
CA ALA A 24 -4.27 -24.70 -4.05
C ALA A 24 -4.23 -24.92 -5.58
N ALA A 25 -4.56 -26.13 -6.05
CA ALA A 25 -4.66 -26.43 -7.48
C ALA A 25 -5.83 -25.71 -8.16
N LEU A 26 -6.90 -25.38 -7.43
CA LEU A 26 -8.08 -24.67 -7.95
C LEU A 26 -7.87 -23.15 -8.10
N GLY A 27 -6.88 -22.57 -7.41
CA GLY A 27 -6.55 -21.13 -7.48
C GLY A 27 -5.45 -20.77 -8.48
N ALA A 28 -4.90 -21.77 -9.19
CA ALA A 28 -3.76 -21.64 -10.09
C ALA A 28 -4.11 -21.96 -11.55
N GLN A 29 -5.38 -21.81 -11.94
CA GLN A 29 -5.78 -22.02 -13.32
C GLN A 29 -5.17 -20.90 -14.18
N PRO A 30 -4.32 -21.22 -15.18
CA PRO A 30 -3.84 -20.20 -16.11
C PRO A 30 -5.03 -19.53 -16.83
N PRO A 31 -4.86 -18.30 -17.32
CA PRO A 31 -5.91 -17.62 -18.07
C PRO A 31 -6.34 -18.45 -19.29
N GLU A 32 -7.58 -18.28 -19.72
CA GLU A 32 -8.05 -18.97 -20.92
C GLU A 32 -7.28 -18.47 -22.15
N PRO A 33 -6.81 -19.37 -23.05
CA PRO A 33 -6.05 -18.97 -24.25
C PRO A 33 -6.79 -17.93 -25.10
N ALA A 34 -8.11 -18.07 -25.22
CA ALA A 34 -9.00 -17.17 -25.94
C ALA A 34 -9.07 -15.75 -25.35
N GLN A 35 -8.58 -15.52 -24.14
CA GLN A 35 -8.53 -14.21 -23.48
C GLN A 35 -7.13 -13.55 -23.53
N VAL A 36 -6.10 -14.29 -23.94
CA VAL A 36 -4.71 -13.79 -23.98
C VAL A 36 -4.34 -13.16 -25.32
N ASP A 37 -4.04 -11.86 -25.30
CA ASP A 37 -3.41 -11.19 -26.44
C ASP A 37 -1.93 -11.62 -26.60
N PRO A 38 -1.52 -12.19 -27.75
CA PRO A 38 -0.14 -12.59 -27.98
C PRO A 38 0.89 -11.45 -27.88
N ALA A 39 0.49 -10.21 -28.18
CA ALA A 39 1.35 -9.04 -28.02
C ALA A 39 1.62 -8.75 -26.55
N VAL A 40 0.60 -8.87 -25.69
CA VAL A 40 0.71 -8.71 -24.24
C VAL A 40 1.57 -9.82 -23.64
N LEU A 41 1.36 -11.08 -24.05
CA LEU A 41 2.19 -12.20 -23.63
C LEU A 41 3.67 -11.98 -24.01
N SER A 42 3.93 -11.57 -25.25
CA SER A 42 5.30 -11.28 -25.72
C SER A 42 5.96 -10.15 -24.93
N ALA A 43 5.21 -9.07 -24.64
CA ALA A 43 5.72 -7.96 -23.85
C ALA A 43 6.04 -8.36 -22.40
N LEU A 44 5.20 -9.20 -21.78
CA LEU A 44 5.45 -9.72 -20.43
C LEU A 44 6.63 -10.69 -20.40
N LEU A 45 6.77 -11.56 -21.40
CA LEU A 45 7.93 -12.46 -21.51
C LEU A 45 9.25 -11.67 -21.56
N ASP A 46 9.34 -10.68 -22.45
CA ASP A 46 10.51 -9.81 -22.58
C ASP A 46 10.85 -9.10 -21.25
N ARG A 47 9.84 -8.47 -20.63
CA ARG A 47 9.96 -7.77 -19.33
C ARG A 47 10.48 -8.67 -18.20
N HIS A 48 10.10 -9.94 -18.19
CA HIS A 48 10.49 -10.91 -17.17
C HIS A 48 11.75 -11.71 -17.57
N GLY A 49 12.50 -11.21 -18.56
CA GLY A 49 13.82 -11.71 -18.92
C GLY A 49 13.82 -12.96 -19.81
N TRP A 50 12.67 -13.34 -20.35
CA TRP A 50 12.63 -14.39 -21.37
C TRP A 50 13.30 -13.89 -22.65
N GLN A 51 14.05 -14.77 -23.29
CA GLN A 51 14.83 -14.42 -24.47
C GLN A 51 14.15 -14.90 -25.72
N ARG A 52 13.92 -13.99 -26.68
CA ARG A 52 13.47 -14.34 -28.03
C ARG A 52 14.63 -14.97 -28.81
N ARG A 53 14.51 -16.25 -29.18
CA ARG A 53 15.55 -17.06 -29.84
C ARG A 53 15.30 -17.28 -31.34
N GLY A 54 14.45 -16.46 -31.95
CA GLY A 54 14.03 -16.56 -33.35
C GLY A 54 12.58 -17.00 -33.48
N GLY A 55 12.17 -17.40 -34.67
CA GLY A 55 10.78 -17.73 -34.97
C GLY A 55 10.49 -17.67 -36.48
N ALA A 56 9.32 -18.14 -36.88
CA ALA A 56 8.84 -17.90 -38.24
C ALA A 56 8.12 -16.55 -38.26
N THR A 57 8.73 -15.55 -38.89
CA THR A 57 8.17 -14.20 -39.07
C THR A 57 6.76 -14.27 -39.61
N GLY A 58 5.82 -13.54 -39.01
CA GLY A 58 4.40 -13.56 -39.35
C GLY A 58 3.62 -14.76 -38.80
N ARG A 59 4.26 -15.69 -38.07
CA ARG A 59 3.61 -16.88 -37.50
C ARG A 59 3.81 -16.97 -36.00
N TYR A 60 5.04 -17.18 -35.54
CA TYR A 60 5.35 -17.34 -34.12
C TYR A 60 6.77 -16.93 -33.76
N ALA A 61 6.94 -16.51 -32.51
CA ALA A 61 8.22 -16.28 -31.86
C ALA A 61 8.53 -17.41 -30.87
N ARG A 62 9.80 -17.84 -30.83
CA ARG A 62 10.32 -18.80 -29.87
C ARG A 62 10.95 -18.08 -28.67
N TRP A 63 10.50 -18.42 -27.47
CA TRP A 63 11.00 -17.84 -26.22
C TRP A 63 11.64 -18.90 -25.32
N THR A 64 12.74 -18.55 -24.67
CA THR A 64 13.44 -19.42 -23.69
C THR A 64 13.56 -18.72 -22.34
N PRO A 65 13.46 -19.47 -21.22
CA PRO A 65 13.44 -18.88 -19.87
C PRO A 65 14.80 -18.24 -19.49
N PRO A 66 14.79 -17.25 -18.58
CA PRO A 66 16.01 -16.66 -18.04
C PRO A 66 16.82 -17.66 -17.18
N GLY A 67 18.15 -17.54 -17.22
CA GLY A 67 19.09 -18.27 -16.33
C GLY A 67 19.96 -19.35 -17.01
N PRO A 68 20.99 -19.90 -16.32
CA PRO A 68 21.81 -20.97 -16.85
C PRO A 68 21.08 -22.32 -16.75
N GLY A 69 20.75 -22.94 -17.90
CA GLY A 69 20.01 -24.21 -17.97
C GLY A 69 18.71 -24.18 -18.80
N SER A 70 18.44 -23.08 -19.50
CA SER A 70 17.21 -22.80 -20.27
C SER A 70 16.87 -23.75 -21.43
N GLY A 71 17.65 -24.82 -21.65
CA GLY A 71 17.54 -25.65 -22.85
C GLY A 71 16.32 -26.58 -22.90
N ARG A 72 15.57 -26.74 -21.80
CA ARG A 72 14.49 -27.76 -21.71
C ARG A 72 13.07 -27.22 -21.93
N THR A 73 12.85 -25.92 -21.74
CA THR A 73 11.53 -25.30 -21.92
C THR A 73 11.62 -24.21 -22.97
N SER A 74 10.90 -24.39 -24.06
CA SER A 74 10.77 -23.40 -25.13
C SER A 74 9.28 -23.11 -25.31
N LEU A 75 8.92 -21.83 -25.36
CA LEU A 75 7.55 -21.41 -25.65
C LEU A 75 7.47 -20.99 -27.11
N LEU A 76 6.36 -21.32 -27.76
CA LEU A 76 5.99 -20.78 -29.06
C LEU A 76 4.83 -19.83 -28.84
N VAL A 77 5.03 -18.55 -29.14
CA VAL A 77 4.01 -17.52 -28.97
C VAL A 77 3.64 -17.02 -30.36
N PRO A 78 2.36 -17.08 -30.77
CA PRO A 78 1.95 -16.58 -32.08
C PRO A 78 2.20 -15.07 -32.18
N GLU A 79 2.52 -14.56 -33.37
CA GLU A 79 2.70 -13.10 -33.54
C GLU A 79 1.36 -12.35 -33.56
N SER A 80 0.27 -13.03 -33.93
CA SER A 80 -1.07 -12.47 -34.01
C SER A 80 -2.13 -13.57 -33.85
N ARG A 81 -3.33 -13.19 -33.42
CA ARG A 81 -4.53 -14.05 -33.40
C ARG A 81 -5.13 -14.31 -34.77
N ALA A 82 -4.64 -13.65 -35.82
CA ALA A 82 -5.09 -13.91 -37.19
C ALA A 82 -4.65 -15.29 -37.72
N PHE A 83 -3.74 -15.98 -37.01
CA PHE A 83 -3.24 -17.28 -37.39
C PHE A 83 -4.17 -18.41 -36.89
N PRO A 84 -4.54 -19.41 -37.72
CA PRO A 84 -5.52 -20.45 -37.35
C PRO A 84 -5.18 -21.22 -36.07
N ASP A 85 -3.91 -21.51 -35.82
CA ASP A 85 -3.47 -22.31 -34.66
C ASP A 85 -3.09 -21.42 -33.44
N SER A 86 -3.54 -20.15 -33.41
CA SER A 86 -3.13 -19.23 -32.35
C SER A 86 -3.55 -19.70 -30.96
N ASP A 87 -4.77 -20.22 -30.84
CA ASP A 87 -5.34 -20.63 -29.55
C ASP A 87 -4.63 -21.88 -29.00
N ASP A 88 -4.26 -22.81 -29.88
CA ASP A 88 -3.48 -24.00 -29.52
C ASP A 88 -2.08 -23.61 -29.03
N LEU A 89 -1.38 -22.74 -29.77
CA LEU A 89 -0.05 -22.26 -29.37
C LEU A 89 -0.08 -21.48 -28.05
N LEU A 90 -1.10 -20.63 -27.85
CA LEU A 90 -1.28 -19.92 -26.59
C LEU A 90 -1.58 -20.91 -25.44
N GLY A 91 -2.42 -21.91 -25.67
CA GLY A 91 -2.70 -22.96 -24.69
C GLY A 91 -1.46 -23.73 -24.27
N GLU A 92 -0.66 -24.18 -25.24
CA GLU A 92 0.62 -24.85 -24.98
C GLU A 92 1.60 -23.95 -24.21
N ALA A 93 1.71 -22.68 -24.60
CA ALA A 93 2.58 -21.72 -23.92
C ALA A 93 2.17 -21.49 -22.46
N LEU A 94 0.88 -21.34 -22.18
CA LEU A 94 0.35 -21.13 -20.83
C LEU A 94 0.53 -22.36 -19.95
N VAL A 95 0.32 -23.57 -20.49
CA VAL A 95 0.60 -24.82 -19.79
C VAL A 95 2.08 -24.94 -19.48
N ALA A 96 2.95 -24.65 -20.46
CA ALA A 96 4.40 -24.68 -20.26
C ALA A 96 4.88 -23.65 -19.22
N LEU A 97 4.31 -22.44 -19.21
CA LEU A 97 4.57 -21.43 -18.18
C LEU A 97 4.17 -21.92 -16.79
N SER A 98 2.95 -22.46 -16.64
CA SER A 98 2.44 -22.96 -15.35
C SER A 98 3.28 -24.10 -14.77
N ARG A 99 3.90 -24.91 -15.63
CA ARG A 99 4.78 -26.02 -15.25
C ARG A 99 6.23 -25.59 -15.05
N SER A 100 6.65 -24.46 -15.61
CA SER A 100 8.00 -23.96 -15.41
C SER A 100 8.09 -23.41 -13.99
N GLY A 101 8.82 -24.10 -13.11
CA GLY A 101 8.98 -23.69 -11.70
C GLY A 101 9.75 -22.38 -11.49
N THR A 102 9.90 -21.55 -12.53
CA THR A 102 10.69 -20.32 -12.50
C THR A 102 9.87 -19.16 -11.91
N PRO A 103 10.49 -18.25 -11.13
CA PRO A 103 9.82 -17.03 -10.66
C PRO A 103 9.26 -16.18 -11.80
N ALA A 104 10.05 -16.02 -12.89
CA ALA A 104 9.68 -15.23 -14.06
C ALA A 104 8.38 -15.73 -14.72
N ALA A 105 8.17 -17.04 -14.80
CA ALA A 105 6.93 -17.58 -15.36
C ALA A 105 5.70 -17.27 -14.52
N ARG A 106 5.85 -17.32 -13.19
CA ARG A 106 4.76 -16.95 -12.27
C ARG A 106 4.41 -15.48 -12.42
N GLU A 107 5.40 -14.60 -12.54
CA GLU A 107 5.18 -13.17 -12.74
C GLU A 107 4.48 -12.86 -14.07
N VAL A 108 4.84 -13.57 -15.16
CA VAL A 108 4.11 -13.51 -16.44
C VAL A 108 2.65 -13.93 -16.28
N LEU A 109 2.39 -15.06 -15.61
CA LEU A 109 1.03 -15.55 -15.39
C LEU A 109 0.19 -14.59 -14.53
N VAL A 110 0.77 -13.97 -13.50
CA VAL A 110 0.09 -12.94 -12.70
C VAL A 110 -0.28 -11.75 -13.57
N GLY A 111 0.64 -11.23 -14.38
CA GLY A 111 0.41 -10.09 -15.27
C GLY A 111 -0.63 -10.37 -16.37
N LEU A 112 -0.78 -11.63 -16.80
CA LEU A 112 -1.81 -12.06 -17.75
C LEU A 112 -3.19 -12.22 -17.10
N THR A 113 -3.23 -12.69 -15.85
CA THR A 113 -4.50 -12.98 -15.14
C THR A 113 -5.21 -11.69 -14.76
N VAL A 114 -4.46 -10.69 -14.29
CA VAL A 114 -4.99 -9.37 -13.95
C VAL A 114 -4.09 -8.31 -14.59
N PRO A 115 -4.57 -7.56 -15.60
CA PRO A 115 -3.82 -6.46 -16.19
C PRO A 115 -3.36 -5.48 -15.10
N SER A 116 -2.04 -5.41 -14.90
CA SER A 116 -1.44 -4.72 -13.76
C SER A 116 -0.24 -3.89 -14.17
N ASP A 117 -0.12 -2.70 -13.58
CA ASP A 117 1.13 -1.94 -13.56
C ASP A 117 2.06 -2.60 -12.53
N GLU A 118 3.33 -2.78 -12.88
CA GLU A 118 4.31 -3.44 -12.03
C GLU A 118 5.20 -2.39 -11.35
N ILE A 119 5.31 -2.47 -10.02
CA ILE A 119 6.26 -1.66 -9.26
C ILE A 119 7.34 -2.59 -8.73
N ARG A 120 8.59 -2.33 -9.13
CA ARG A 120 9.74 -3.18 -8.81
C ARG A 120 10.69 -2.43 -7.90
N TRP A 121 11.14 -3.10 -6.84
CA TRP A 121 12.15 -2.60 -5.92
C TRP A 121 13.35 -3.51 -5.94
N TRP A 122 14.54 -2.91 -5.98
CA TRP A 122 15.80 -3.59 -5.77
C TRP A 122 16.55 -2.98 -4.60
N ARG A 123 17.21 -3.82 -3.81
CA ARG A 123 18.13 -3.42 -2.74
C ARG A 123 19.46 -4.14 -2.91
N ASP A 124 20.53 -3.37 -2.95
CA ASP A 124 21.88 -3.89 -2.98
C ASP A 124 22.38 -4.11 -1.55
N VAL A 125 22.08 -5.29 -1.03
CA VAL A 125 22.53 -5.77 0.29
C VAL A 125 23.53 -6.92 0.12
N PRO A 126 24.47 -7.09 1.07
CA PRO A 126 25.37 -8.24 1.08
C PRO A 126 24.59 -9.55 1.00
N THR A 127 25.04 -10.45 0.13
CA THR A 127 24.37 -11.74 -0.09
C THR A 127 24.89 -12.77 0.90
N GLY A 128 23.98 -13.52 1.54
CA GLY A 128 24.35 -14.62 2.42
C GLY A 128 24.82 -15.86 1.65
N PRO A 129 25.23 -16.93 2.37
CA PRO A 129 25.60 -18.20 1.76
C PRO A 129 24.54 -18.71 0.79
N ALA A 130 24.98 -19.23 -0.36
CA ALA A 130 24.11 -19.77 -1.42
C ALA A 130 23.02 -18.81 -1.94
N GLY A 131 23.22 -17.49 -1.83
CA GLY A 131 22.24 -16.51 -2.33
C GLY A 131 21.11 -16.18 -1.33
N ALA A 132 21.16 -16.73 -0.11
CA ALA A 132 20.13 -16.47 0.89
C ALA A 132 20.16 -15.01 1.37
N ALA A 133 18.98 -14.41 1.55
CA ALA A 133 18.86 -13.14 2.24
C ALA A 133 18.79 -13.32 3.75
N PRO A 134 19.39 -12.42 4.54
CA PRO A 134 19.04 -12.27 5.95
C PRO A 134 17.54 -11.94 6.08
N TRP A 135 16.89 -12.55 7.07
CA TRP A 135 15.46 -12.32 7.39
C TRP A 135 15.11 -10.83 7.51
N THR A 136 15.96 -10.08 8.21
CA THR A 136 15.79 -8.63 8.40
C THR A 136 15.85 -7.84 7.09
N ALA A 137 16.62 -8.29 6.10
CA ALA A 137 16.68 -7.65 4.79
C ALA A 137 15.38 -7.85 4.01
N GLU A 138 14.77 -9.05 4.09
CA GLU A 138 13.48 -9.36 3.49
C GLU A 138 12.34 -8.55 4.11
N GLU A 139 12.26 -8.53 5.44
CA GLU A 139 11.24 -7.76 6.16
C GLU A 139 11.34 -6.28 5.84
N GLN A 140 12.55 -5.74 5.84
CA GLN A 140 12.78 -4.33 5.55
C GLN A 140 12.39 -3.98 4.11
N LEU A 141 12.71 -4.83 3.11
CA LEU A 141 12.29 -4.63 1.73
C LEU A 141 10.75 -4.62 1.61
N ARG A 142 10.07 -5.64 2.19
CA ARG A 142 8.61 -5.74 2.14
C ARG A 142 7.93 -4.57 2.84
N ASN A 143 8.43 -4.17 4.01
CA ASN A 143 7.89 -3.04 4.76
C ASN A 143 8.08 -1.72 4.01
N ALA A 144 9.27 -1.46 3.46
CA ALA A 144 9.54 -0.25 2.70
C ALA A 144 8.69 -0.18 1.42
N ALA A 145 8.57 -1.28 0.68
CA ALA A 145 7.70 -1.37 -0.50
C ALA A 145 6.23 -1.08 -0.16
N ARG A 146 5.70 -1.69 0.91
CA ARG A 146 4.34 -1.41 1.39
C ARG A 146 4.16 0.06 1.78
N GLN A 147 5.15 0.67 2.43
CA GLN A 147 5.10 2.09 2.80
C GLN A 147 5.13 3.01 1.58
N LEU A 148 5.92 2.69 0.55
CA LEU A 148 5.93 3.42 -0.72
C LEU A 148 4.58 3.33 -1.44
N LEU A 149 4.00 2.14 -1.52
CA LEU A 149 2.65 1.95 -2.07
C LEU A 149 1.60 2.77 -1.29
N LEU A 150 1.69 2.77 0.04
CA LEU A 150 0.80 3.56 0.89
C LEU A 150 0.98 5.06 0.67
N ALA A 151 2.21 5.55 0.51
CA ALA A 151 2.50 6.95 0.21
C ALA A 151 1.92 7.35 -1.16
N GLY A 152 2.07 6.51 -2.18
CA GLY A 152 1.43 6.71 -3.49
C GLY A 152 -0.10 6.76 -3.38
N ALA A 153 -0.70 5.86 -2.59
CA ALA A 153 -2.14 5.85 -2.34
C ALA A 153 -2.64 7.11 -1.60
N LEU A 154 -1.85 7.65 -0.67
CA LEU A 154 -2.15 8.90 0.02
C LEU A 154 -2.09 10.09 -0.95
N ALA A 155 -1.09 10.13 -1.83
CA ALA A 155 -0.92 11.19 -2.85
C ALA A 155 -2.08 11.25 -3.86
N VAL A 156 -2.80 10.14 -4.09
CA VAL A 156 -4.05 10.15 -4.88
C VAL A 156 -5.18 10.91 -4.17
N ARG A 157 -5.18 10.94 -2.83
CA ARG A 157 -6.29 11.49 -2.03
C ARG A 157 -6.22 13.00 -1.84
N GLY A 158 -5.06 13.59 -2.03
CA GLY A 158 -4.86 15.04 -1.94
C GLY A 158 -3.38 15.39 -2.04
N ARG A 159 -3.07 16.66 -2.29
CA ARG A 159 -1.69 17.14 -2.32
C ARG A 159 -1.32 17.65 -0.93
N ALA A 160 -0.40 16.96 -0.28
CA ALA A 160 0.13 17.38 1.02
C ALA A 160 1.54 16.86 1.23
N GLY A 161 2.42 17.72 1.74
CA GLY A 161 3.76 17.31 2.16
C GLY A 161 3.73 16.36 3.36
N TYR A 162 2.64 16.30 4.12
CA TYR A 162 2.49 15.35 5.23
C TYR A 162 1.02 14.94 5.35
N TYR A 163 0.73 13.65 5.52
CA TYR A 163 -0.64 13.14 5.70
C TYR A 163 -0.93 12.76 7.16
N GLY A 164 0.06 12.19 7.85
CA GLY A 164 -0.07 11.66 9.19
C GLY A 164 -1.11 10.54 9.25
N ALA A 165 -2.23 10.81 9.91
CA ALA A 165 -3.32 9.87 10.02
C ALA A 165 -4.45 10.13 9.00
N ARG A 166 -4.41 11.26 8.26
CA ARG A 166 -5.41 11.57 7.23
C ARG A 166 -5.37 10.55 6.10
N HIS A 167 -6.54 10.12 5.66
CA HIS A 167 -6.74 9.20 4.53
C HIS A 167 -6.04 7.84 4.67
N ARG A 168 -5.54 7.48 5.86
CA ARG A 168 -4.73 6.27 6.06
C ARG A 168 -5.57 5.02 5.85
N ARG A 169 -6.81 5.00 6.36
CA ARG A 169 -7.74 3.87 6.15
C ARG A 169 -8.09 3.66 4.67
N PRO A 170 -8.58 4.67 3.93
CA PRO A 170 -8.90 4.49 2.51
C PRO A 170 -7.67 4.27 1.62
N ALA A 171 -6.48 4.73 2.02
CA ALA A 171 -5.22 4.42 1.34
C ALA A 171 -4.80 2.96 1.57
N ALA A 172 -4.90 2.45 2.79
CA ALA A 172 -4.62 1.05 3.10
C ALA A 172 -5.60 0.09 2.40
N ALA A 173 -6.89 0.46 2.33
CA ALA A 173 -7.90 -0.32 1.61
C ALA A 173 -7.60 -0.41 0.10
N ALA A 174 -7.03 0.64 -0.49
CA ALA A 174 -6.64 0.63 -1.90
C ALA A 174 -5.53 -0.40 -2.22
N LEU A 175 -4.76 -0.81 -1.22
CA LEU A 175 -3.73 -1.85 -1.37
C LEU A 175 -4.30 -3.27 -1.31
N GLY A 176 -5.58 -3.45 -0.97
CA GLY A 176 -6.19 -4.77 -0.78
C GLY A 176 -6.17 -5.67 -2.02
N ASN A 177 -6.10 -5.07 -3.21
CA ASN A 177 -6.06 -5.78 -4.50
C ASN A 177 -4.64 -5.87 -5.09
N VAL A 178 -3.63 -5.32 -4.41
CA VAL A 178 -2.25 -5.36 -4.90
C VAL A 178 -1.67 -6.74 -4.62
N MET A 179 -1.19 -7.41 -5.66
CA MET A 179 -0.54 -8.71 -5.54
C MET A 179 0.97 -8.53 -5.45
N VAL A 180 1.66 -9.45 -4.79
CA VAL A 180 3.12 -9.38 -4.61
C VAL A 180 3.73 -10.65 -5.16
N GLY A 181 4.68 -10.49 -6.09
CA GLY A 181 5.45 -11.58 -6.66
C GLY A 181 6.39 -12.26 -5.66
N PRO A 182 7.00 -13.39 -6.04
CA PRO A 182 8.06 -13.99 -5.25
C PRO A 182 9.23 -12.99 -5.08
N ALA A 183 9.87 -13.01 -3.92
CA ALA A 183 10.98 -12.10 -3.59
C ALA A 183 12.29 -12.90 -3.43
N PRO A 184 12.87 -13.43 -4.51
CA PRO A 184 14.03 -14.30 -4.41
C PRO A 184 15.20 -13.58 -3.74
N GLY A 185 15.71 -14.16 -2.66
CA GLY A 185 16.90 -13.68 -1.97
C GLY A 185 16.79 -12.27 -1.40
N GLY A 186 15.58 -11.79 -1.05
CA GLY A 186 15.37 -10.55 -0.29
C GLY A 186 15.86 -9.24 -0.92
N ARG A 187 16.28 -9.28 -2.18
CA ARG A 187 16.91 -8.17 -2.89
C ARG A 187 16.01 -7.56 -3.93
N GLN A 188 15.00 -8.29 -4.39
CA GLN A 188 14.04 -7.82 -5.37
C GLN A 188 12.62 -8.15 -4.91
N LEU A 189 11.71 -7.21 -5.14
CA LEU A 189 10.29 -7.39 -4.91
C LEU A 189 9.52 -6.75 -6.08
N THR A 190 8.47 -7.42 -6.53
CA THR A 190 7.56 -6.90 -7.56
C THR A 190 6.15 -6.86 -6.99
N ALA A 191 5.48 -5.72 -7.07
CA ALA A 191 4.05 -5.59 -6.80
C ALA A 191 3.30 -5.39 -8.11
N PHE A 192 2.19 -6.08 -8.26
CA PHE A 192 1.26 -5.97 -9.38
C PHE A 192 0.06 -5.15 -8.89
N VAL A 193 -0.04 -3.93 -9.40
CA VAL A 193 -1.13 -2.99 -9.11
C VAL A 193 -2.14 -3.09 -10.24
N PRO A 194 -3.33 -3.67 -10.02
CA PRO A 194 -4.35 -3.79 -11.06
C PRO A 194 -4.67 -2.43 -11.68
N VAL A 195 -4.74 -2.37 -13.01
CA VAL A 195 -5.02 -1.11 -13.75
C VAL A 195 -6.28 -0.44 -13.22
N THR A 196 -7.34 -1.22 -12.97
CA THR A 196 -8.54 -0.75 -12.29
C THR A 196 -8.70 -1.46 -10.95
N PRO A 197 -8.83 -0.73 -9.82
CA PRO A 197 -8.82 0.72 -9.64
C PRO A 197 -7.43 1.33 -9.36
N GLY A 198 -6.34 0.56 -9.46
CA GLY A 198 -5.05 0.88 -8.88
C GLY A 198 -4.14 1.83 -9.69
N ARG A 199 -4.38 2.04 -10.98
CA ARG A 199 -3.48 2.84 -11.84
C ARG A 199 -3.21 4.27 -11.36
N PRO A 200 -4.16 5.03 -10.77
CA PRO A 200 -3.88 6.34 -10.20
C PRO A 200 -2.78 6.31 -9.12
N LEU A 201 -2.69 5.24 -8.34
CA LEU A 201 -1.64 5.05 -7.34
C LEU A 201 -0.27 4.90 -8.03
N ALA A 202 -0.18 4.04 -9.04
CA ALA A 202 1.07 3.80 -9.76
C ALA A 202 1.58 5.09 -10.46
N VAL A 203 0.67 5.84 -11.09
CA VAL A 203 0.96 7.17 -11.69
C VAL A 203 1.48 8.15 -10.65
N ARG A 204 0.81 8.27 -9.50
CA ARG A 204 1.25 9.19 -8.43
C ARG A 204 2.58 8.79 -7.83
N LEU A 205 2.80 7.50 -7.62
CA LEU A 205 4.08 7.02 -7.12
C LEU A 205 5.20 7.31 -8.13
N HIS A 206 4.98 7.05 -9.43
CA HIS A 206 5.94 7.37 -10.48
C HIS A 206 6.32 8.85 -10.45
N GLN A 207 5.34 9.76 -10.50
CA GLN A 207 5.57 11.21 -10.46
C GLN A 207 6.34 11.64 -9.20
N ALA A 208 5.96 11.11 -8.04
CA ALA A 208 6.60 11.45 -6.78
C ALA A 208 8.04 10.93 -6.69
N LEU A 209 8.35 9.78 -7.27
CA LEU A 209 9.72 9.25 -7.30
C LEU A 209 10.65 10.11 -8.14
N TYR A 210 10.23 10.52 -9.34
CA TYR A 210 11.02 11.42 -10.18
C TYR A 210 11.20 12.79 -9.52
N ALA A 211 10.12 13.39 -9.01
CA ALA A 211 10.22 14.68 -8.32
C ALA A 211 11.09 14.61 -7.06
N ALA A 212 11.08 13.48 -6.33
CA ALA A 212 11.98 13.29 -5.19
C ALA A 212 13.44 13.20 -5.64
N ARG A 213 13.74 12.48 -6.73
CA ARG A 213 15.10 12.38 -7.29
C ARG A 213 15.60 13.74 -7.74
N GLU A 214 14.82 14.47 -8.52
CA GLU A 214 15.12 15.83 -8.97
C GLU A 214 15.36 16.78 -7.79
N ALA A 215 14.53 16.73 -6.75
CA ALA A 215 14.69 17.58 -5.58
C ALA A 215 15.97 17.28 -4.78
N ILE A 216 16.37 16.00 -4.69
CA ILE A 216 17.65 15.64 -4.06
C ILE A 216 18.83 16.13 -4.90
N ASP A 217 18.78 15.96 -6.22
CA ASP A 217 19.87 16.37 -7.10
C ASP A 217 20.01 17.90 -7.13
N TYR A 218 18.89 18.62 -7.08
CA TYR A 218 18.85 20.07 -6.87
C TYR A 218 19.51 20.46 -5.54
N GLN A 219 19.16 19.79 -4.44
CA GLN A 219 19.75 20.07 -3.13
C GLN A 219 21.25 19.82 -3.13
N ARG A 220 21.73 18.77 -3.80
CA ARG A 220 23.17 18.50 -3.93
C ARG A 220 23.89 19.57 -4.73
N ALA A 221 23.27 20.09 -5.78
CA ALA A 221 23.85 21.10 -6.64
C ALA A 221 23.87 22.50 -6.01
N THR A 222 22.84 22.85 -5.22
CA THR A 222 22.61 24.24 -4.77
C THR A 222 22.66 24.42 -3.25
N GLY A 223 22.51 23.33 -2.48
CA GLY A 223 22.25 23.37 -1.04
C GLY A 223 20.81 23.75 -0.66
N GLY A 224 19.97 24.11 -1.64
CA GLY A 224 18.59 24.56 -1.43
C GLY A 224 17.59 23.42 -1.24
N MET A 225 16.54 23.66 -0.45
CA MET A 225 15.46 22.72 -0.17
C MET A 225 14.12 23.11 -0.83
N ASP A 226 14.10 24.21 -1.59
CA ASP A 226 12.93 24.77 -2.26
C ASP A 226 12.35 23.85 -3.33
N ALA A 227 13.18 23.03 -3.99
CA ALA A 227 12.70 21.99 -4.91
C ALA A 227 11.75 20.98 -4.22
N PHE A 228 11.93 20.71 -2.93
CA PHE A 228 11.02 19.85 -2.17
C PHE A 228 9.65 20.49 -1.92
N ASP A 229 9.54 21.82 -1.93
CA ASP A 229 8.25 22.49 -1.77
C ASP A 229 7.41 22.29 -3.05
N GLY A 230 8.02 22.42 -4.22
CA GLY A 230 7.38 22.12 -5.52
C GLY A 230 7.06 20.63 -5.71
N ALA A 231 7.91 19.74 -5.19
CA ALA A 231 7.75 18.29 -5.31
C ALA A 231 6.47 17.75 -4.62
N VAL A 232 5.88 18.51 -3.68
CA VAL A 232 4.59 18.16 -3.06
C VAL A 232 3.47 18.06 -4.11
N GLU A 233 3.51 18.88 -5.16
CA GLU A 233 2.51 18.86 -6.23
C GLU A 233 2.56 17.58 -7.07
N ALA A 234 3.74 16.96 -7.16
CA ALA A 234 3.96 15.65 -7.77
C ALA A 234 3.66 14.47 -6.83
N GLY A 235 3.38 14.73 -5.55
CA GLY A 235 3.02 13.72 -4.55
C GLY A 235 4.12 13.37 -3.54
N VAL A 236 5.24 14.11 -3.53
CA VAL A 236 6.28 13.92 -2.51
C VAL A 236 5.75 14.33 -1.14
N SER A 237 6.00 13.49 -0.15
CA SER A 237 5.52 13.69 1.21
C SER A 237 6.48 13.09 2.23
N HIS A 238 6.28 13.44 3.49
CA HIS A 238 6.94 12.85 4.64
C HIS A 238 6.86 11.31 4.59
N GLU A 239 5.67 10.75 4.35
CA GLU A 239 5.46 9.31 4.25
C GLU A 239 6.29 8.67 3.14
N LEU A 240 6.38 9.32 1.97
CA LEU A 240 7.24 8.85 0.87
C LEU A 240 8.72 8.92 1.25
N THR A 241 9.18 10.05 1.79
CA THR A 241 10.60 10.25 2.17
C THR A 241 11.04 9.29 3.27
N GLU A 242 10.19 9.00 4.26
CA GLU A 242 10.47 7.98 5.28
C GLU A 242 10.54 6.57 4.68
N ALA A 243 9.65 6.25 3.73
CA ALA A 243 9.67 4.97 3.06
C ALA A 243 10.94 4.78 2.20
N LEU A 244 11.40 5.84 1.53
CA LEU A 244 12.69 5.85 0.81
C LEU A 244 13.87 5.69 1.77
N VAL A 245 13.87 6.39 2.91
CA VAL A 245 14.88 6.21 3.97
C VAL A 245 14.88 4.76 4.47
N ALA A 246 13.71 4.16 4.68
CA ALA A 246 13.58 2.77 5.10
C ALA A 246 14.11 1.79 4.04
N LEU A 247 13.88 2.07 2.75
CA LEU A 247 14.38 1.26 1.65
C LEU A 247 15.91 1.30 1.55
N VAL A 248 16.50 2.50 1.64
CA VAL A 248 17.94 2.72 1.41
C VAL A 248 18.78 2.34 2.63
N ARG A 249 18.27 2.52 3.86
CA ARG A 249 19.02 2.25 5.09
C ARG A 249 19.58 0.83 5.10
N GLY A 250 20.90 0.70 5.29
CA GLY A 250 21.58 -0.60 5.37
C GLY A 250 21.80 -1.29 4.01
N SER A 251 21.57 -0.59 2.89
CA SER A 251 21.93 -1.03 1.54
C SER A 251 23.06 -0.18 0.96
N GLN A 252 23.71 -0.64 -0.12
CA GLN A 252 24.65 0.14 -0.92
C GLN A 252 23.93 1.00 -1.98
N GLY A 253 22.67 0.70 -2.24
CA GLY A 253 21.82 1.37 -3.19
C GLY A 253 20.46 0.69 -3.24
N ALA A 254 19.45 1.46 -3.62
CA ALA A 254 18.12 0.96 -3.89
C ALA A 254 17.61 1.53 -5.22
N ARG A 255 16.88 0.72 -5.97
CA ARG A 255 16.30 1.12 -7.26
C ARG A 255 14.81 0.85 -7.26
N ILE A 256 14.06 1.71 -7.92
CA ILE A 256 12.60 1.59 -8.02
C ILE A 256 12.18 1.83 -9.47
N ALA A 257 11.44 0.89 -10.05
CA ALA A 257 10.87 1.04 -11.40
C ALA A 257 9.36 0.92 -11.36
N VAL A 258 8.69 1.67 -12.22
CA VAL A 258 7.25 1.55 -12.49
C VAL A 258 7.08 1.19 -13.96
N GLU A 259 6.51 0.02 -14.19
CA GLU A 259 6.39 -0.62 -15.50
C GLU A 259 4.90 -0.75 -15.86
N TRP A 260 4.46 -0.01 -16.88
CA TRP A 260 3.04 0.10 -17.20
C TRP A 260 2.47 -1.19 -17.81
N ALA A 261 1.22 -1.54 -17.49
CA ALA A 261 0.57 -2.71 -18.06
C ALA A 261 0.55 -2.64 -19.60
N PRO A 262 1.10 -3.64 -20.34
CA PRO A 262 1.19 -3.58 -21.80
C PRO A 262 -0.17 -3.38 -22.49
N ALA A 263 -1.22 -4.03 -21.97
CA ALA A 263 -2.58 -3.93 -22.51
C ALA A 263 -3.24 -2.55 -22.31
N ALA A 264 -2.81 -1.78 -21.30
CA ALA A 264 -3.38 -0.46 -20.99
C ALA A 264 -2.52 0.71 -21.50
N GLY A 265 -1.36 0.42 -22.11
CA GLY A 265 -0.42 1.43 -22.59
C GLY A 265 0.21 2.27 -21.47
N VAL A 266 0.84 3.39 -21.85
CA VAL A 266 1.46 4.34 -20.93
C VAL A 266 0.44 5.44 -20.55
N PRO A 267 0.28 5.78 -19.25
CA PRO A 267 -0.61 6.87 -18.83
C PRO A 267 -0.10 8.24 -19.32
N GLU A 268 -1.03 9.20 -19.50
CA GLU A 268 -0.67 10.58 -19.84
C GLU A 268 0.27 11.22 -18.81
N GLY A 269 1.26 11.97 -19.29
CA GLY A 269 2.25 12.63 -18.44
C GLY A 269 3.27 11.69 -17.78
N CYS A 270 3.27 10.39 -18.14
CA CYS A 270 4.31 9.45 -17.77
C CYS A 270 5.15 9.12 -19.00
N ALA A 271 6.47 9.03 -18.83
CA ALA A 271 7.34 8.49 -19.88
C ALA A 271 7.24 6.96 -19.93
N THR A 272 7.50 6.38 -21.12
CA THR A 272 7.87 4.96 -21.25
C THR A 272 9.09 4.67 -20.35
N PRO A 273 9.27 3.43 -19.86
CA PRO A 273 10.19 3.16 -18.75
C PRO A 273 11.57 3.79 -18.99
N ALA A 274 11.83 4.88 -18.27
CA ALA A 274 13.17 5.39 -18.09
C ALA A 274 13.84 4.54 -17.01
N GLU A 275 15.18 4.58 -16.97
CA GLU A 275 15.97 3.78 -16.04
C GLU A 275 15.39 3.83 -14.61
N PRO A 276 15.45 2.70 -13.86
CA PRO A 276 14.96 2.66 -12.49
C PRO A 276 15.48 3.84 -11.67
N VAL A 277 14.60 4.51 -10.92
CA VAL A 277 14.99 5.64 -10.08
C VAL A 277 15.89 5.13 -8.96
N GLU A 278 17.11 5.63 -8.92
CA GLU A 278 18.13 5.20 -7.97
C GLU A 278 18.20 6.11 -6.74
N PHE A 279 18.38 5.48 -5.57
CA PHE A 279 18.65 6.15 -4.31
C PHE A 279 19.83 5.48 -3.62
N SER A 280 20.77 6.30 -3.15
CA SER A 280 22.01 5.83 -2.51
C SER A 280 22.08 6.27 -1.04
N PRO A 281 22.95 5.67 -0.22
CA PRO A 281 23.15 6.09 1.17
C PRO A 281 23.47 7.58 1.35
N GLY A 282 24.05 8.23 0.33
CA GLY A 282 24.30 9.67 0.30
C GLY A 282 23.03 10.54 0.29
N ASP A 283 21.87 9.98 -0.11
CA ASP A 283 20.58 10.68 -0.10
C ASP A 283 19.93 10.74 1.29
N LEU A 284 20.40 9.93 2.24
CA LEU A 284 19.71 9.72 3.52
C LEU A 284 19.62 10.97 4.39
N SER A 285 20.62 11.85 4.37
CA SER A 285 20.58 13.12 5.13
C SER A 285 19.51 14.04 4.58
N VAL A 286 19.51 14.24 3.25
CA VAL A 286 18.58 15.11 2.53
C VAL A 286 17.14 14.62 2.68
N LEU A 287 16.91 13.31 2.52
CA LEU A 287 15.58 12.72 2.69
C LEU A 287 15.04 12.90 4.12
N ARG A 288 15.89 12.76 5.15
CA ARG A 288 15.50 13.01 6.55
C ARG A 288 15.21 14.49 6.81
N GLU A 289 15.98 15.38 6.20
CA GLU A 289 15.74 16.82 6.30
C GLU A 289 14.41 17.22 5.63
N ALA A 290 14.14 16.72 4.43
CA ALA A 290 12.88 16.90 3.73
C ALA A 290 11.70 16.36 4.56
N SER A 291 11.82 15.15 5.08
CA SER A 291 10.86 14.52 6.00
C SER A 291 10.54 15.42 7.21
N ALA A 292 11.57 15.96 7.86
CA ALA A 292 11.40 16.87 8.99
C ALA A 292 10.79 18.22 8.59
N ARG A 293 11.17 18.75 7.41
CA ARG A 293 10.59 19.98 6.83
C ARG A 293 9.09 19.81 6.60
N TYR A 294 8.67 18.76 5.91
CA TYR A 294 7.27 18.50 5.64
C TYR A 294 6.41 18.37 6.90
N ARG A 295 6.94 17.74 7.95
CA ARG A 295 6.28 17.68 9.25
C ARG A 295 6.15 19.05 9.93
N ARG A 296 7.14 19.93 9.77
CA ARG A 296 7.13 21.29 10.35
C ARG A 296 6.20 22.24 9.61
N VAL A 297 6.15 22.10 8.29
CA VAL A 297 5.36 22.95 7.38
C VAL A 297 3.90 22.46 7.26
N GLU A 298 3.50 21.42 8.01
CA GLU A 298 2.15 20.84 7.94
C GLU A 298 1.07 21.94 7.98
N PRO A 299 0.31 22.12 6.89
CA PRO A 299 -0.69 23.18 6.83
C PRO A 299 -1.86 22.86 7.77
N SER A 300 -2.31 23.85 8.55
CA SER A 300 -3.51 23.72 9.38
C SER A 300 -4.72 23.49 8.48
N VAL A 301 -5.39 22.33 8.55
CA VAL A 301 -6.51 21.99 7.66
C VAL A 301 -7.85 22.36 8.32
N PRO A 302 -8.75 23.10 7.64
CA PRO A 302 -10.09 23.33 8.19
C PRO A 302 -10.84 21.99 8.28
N VAL A 303 -11.37 21.67 9.46
CA VAL A 303 -12.10 20.43 9.74
C VAL A 303 -13.39 20.73 10.49
N ARG A 304 -14.37 19.84 10.31
CA ARG A 304 -15.60 19.77 11.11
C ARG A 304 -15.58 18.45 11.85
N LEU A 305 -15.18 18.48 13.12
CA LEU A 305 -15.05 17.28 13.95
C LEU A 305 -16.38 16.98 14.64
N THR A 306 -16.70 15.70 14.76
CA THR A 306 -17.70 15.19 15.71
C THR A 306 -16.98 14.27 16.67
N GLY A 307 -17.12 14.48 17.97
CA GLY A 307 -16.39 13.70 18.97
C GLY A 307 -16.99 13.81 20.37
N THR A 308 -16.66 12.84 21.21
CA THR A 308 -17.05 12.83 22.62
C THR A 308 -16.00 13.55 23.47
N VAL A 309 -16.49 14.29 24.47
CA VAL A 309 -15.63 14.94 25.45
C VAL A 309 -15.09 13.89 26.42
N VAL A 310 -13.77 13.75 26.46
CA VAL A 310 -13.09 12.80 27.37
C VAL A 310 -12.38 13.50 28.52
N ARG A 311 -12.06 14.79 28.38
CA ARG A 311 -11.46 15.58 29.46
C ARG A 311 -11.79 17.06 29.33
N LEU A 312 -12.17 17.67 30.44
CA LEU A 312 -12.39 19.11 30.59
C LEU A 312 -11.40 19.65 31.62
N ARG A 313 -10.76 20.79 31.33
CA ARG A 313 -9.89 21.48 32.27
C ARG A 313 -10.02 22.99 32.10
N ARG A 314 -10.40 23.67 33.18
CA ARG A 314 -10.38 25.13 33.32
C ARG A 314 -9.81 25.51 34.68
N SER A 315 -9.03 26.58 34.73
CA SER A 315 -8.32 27.05 35.94
C SER A 315 -9.22 27.83 36.92
N GLY A 316 -10.34 28.40 36.46
CA GLY A 316 -11.30 29.14 37.29
C GLY A 316 -12.75 28.92 36.89
N PRO A 317 -13.71 29.64 37.51
CA PRO A 317 -15.14 29.54 37.22
C PRO A 317 -15.60 30.35 35.99
N ARG A 318 -14.69 31.10 35.34
CA ARG A 318 -14.94 31.85 34.10
C ARG A 318 -13.73 31.79 33.17
N GLY A 319 -13.90 32.23 31.92
CA GLY A 319 -12.86 32.27 30.90
C GLY A 319 -12.74 30.99 30.07
N GLU A 320 -11.72 30.98 29.22
CA GLU A 320 -11.41 29.89 28.29
C GLU A 320 -11.08 28.60 29.04
N GLY A 321 -11.44 27.47 28.43
CA GLY A 321 -11.13 26.14 28.95
C GLY A 321 -10.54 25.23 27.89
N THR A 322 -9.73 24.29 28.33
CA THR A 322 -9.16 23.25 27.46
C THR A 322 -10.00 21.99 27.49
N VAL A 323 -10.30 21.47 26.31
CA VAL A 323 -11.09 20.25 26.12
C VAL A 323 -10.25 19.23 25.34
N ARG A 324 -10.31 17.97 25.74
CA ARG A 324 -9.83 16.83 24.94
C ARG A 324 -11.04 16.09 24.40
N LEU A 325 -11.08 15.93 23.08
CA LEU A 325 -12.10 15.17 22.37
C LEU A 325 -11.52 13.85 21.89
N ARG A 326 -12.30 12.78 21.99
CA ARG A 326 -12.11 11.56 21.19
C ARG A 326 -12.89 11.75 19.89
N VAL A 327 -12.21 11.74 18.75
CA VAL A 327 -12.88 12.01 17.47
C VAL A 327 -13.60 10.75 17.01
N ILE A 328 -14.84 10.95 16.59
CA ILE A 328 -15.71 9.92 16.03
C ILE A 328 -15.76 10.08 14.51
N ALA A 329 -15.91 11.33 14.04
CA ALA A 329 -16.00 11.64 12.62
C ALA A 329 -15.38 13.02 12.30
N GLY A 330 -15.06 13.23 11.03
CA GLY A 330 -14.57 14.52 10.51
C GLY A 330 -13.05 14.67 10.45
N ALA A 331 -12.29 13.82 11.15
CA ALA A 331 -10.86 13.63 10.94
C ALA A 331 -10.42 12.24 11.41
N GLU A 332 -9.47 11.62 10.70
CA GLU A 332 -8.86 10.35 11.10
C GLU A 332 -7.78 10.58 12.17
N VAL A 333 -8.13 11.14 13.33
CA VAL A 333 -7.21 11.30 14.47
C VAL A 333 -7.91 10.82 15.74
N PRO A 334 -7.25 10.05 16.63
CA PRO A 334 -7.96 9.46 17.77
C PRO A 334 -8.39 10.50 18.79
N HIS A 335 -7.54 11.50 19.04
CA HIS A 335 -7.78 12.55 20.03
C HIS A 335 -7.36 13.91 19.52
N VAL A 336 -8.10 14.94 19.92
CA VAL A 336 -7.80 16.35 19.62
C VAL A 336 -7.94 17.19 20.89
N ARG A 337 -6.98 18.09 21.11
CA ARG A 337 -7.09 19.14 22.14
C ARG A 337 -7.56 20.43 21.50
N LEU A 338 -8.47 21.13 22.14
CA LEU A 338 -8.91 22.45 21.71
C LEU A 338 -9.08 23.37 22.91
N THR A 339 -8.92 24.66 22.65
CA THR A 339 -9.27 25.71 23.59
C THR A 339 -10.62 26.25 23.15
N LEU A 340 -11.57 26.29 24.07
CA LEU A 340 -12.91 26.83 23.87
C LEU A 340 -13.07 28.10 24.70
N ASP A 341 -13.82 29.06 24.15
CA ASP A 341 -14.31 30.19 24.93
C ASP A 341 -15.29 29.74 26.03
N GLU A 342 -15.72 30.69 26.85
CA GLU A 342 -16.55 30.40 28.02
C GLU A 342 -17.92 29.79 27.67
N GLU A 343 -18.52 30.19 26.56
CA GLU A 343 -19.84 29.69 26.14
C GLU A 343 -19.72 28.28 25.56
N ALA A 344 -18.81 28.09 24.61
CA ALA A 344 -18.54 26.80 23.99
C ALA A 344 -18.04 25.76 25.01
N TYR A 345 -17.25 26.17 26.00
CA TYR A 345 -16.81 25.28 27.08
C TYR A 345 -17.98 24.80 27.94
N ARG A 346 -18.95 25.67 28.25
CA ARG A 346 -20.18 25.27 28.97
C ARG A 346 -21.02 24.30 28.17
N ILE A 347 -21.17 24.52 26.86
CA ILE A 347 -21.87 23.60 25.95
C ILE A 347 -21.19 22.22 25.95
N ALA A 348 -19.86 22.18 25.83
CA ALA A 348 -19.09 20.93 25.88
C ALA A 348 -19.24 20.22 27.23
N GLY A 349 -19.25 20.97 28.33
CA GLY A 349 -19.50 20.44 29.67
C GLY A 349 -20.88 19.81 29.82
N HIS A 350 -21.93 20.49 29.34
CA HIS A 350 -23.28 19.95 29.37
C HIS A 350 -23.40 18.68 28.51
N ALA A 351 -22.88 18.72 27.28
CA ALA A 351 -22.86 17.57 26.37
C ALA A 351 -22.14 16.36 26.99
N HIS A 352 -21.03 16.58 27.70
CA HIS A 352 -20.33 15.52 28.43
C HIS A 352 -21.20 14.88 29.52
N LEU A 353 -21.91 15.70 30.31
CA LEU A 353 -22.78 15.21 31.39
C LEU A 353 -23.97 14.40 30.86
N VAL A 354 -24.52 14.77 29.71
CA VAL A 354 -25.63 14.05 29.07
C VAL A 354 -25.18 12.96 28.09
N GLY A 355 -23.88 12.69 27.99
CA GLY A 355 -23.33 11.63 27.13
C GLY A 355 -23.45 11.89 25.62
N LEU A 356 -23.64 13.14 25.20
CA LEU A 356 -23.78 13.50 23.78
C LEU A 356 -22.43 13.89 23.16
N PRO A 357 -22.13 13.47 21.92
CA PRO A 357 -21.01 13.99 21.18
C PRO A 357 -21.26 15.46 20.80
N ILE A 358 -20.17 16.21 20.63
CA ILE A 358 -20.21 17.58 20.12
C ILE A 358 -19.65 17.64 18.70
N ARG A 359 -20.21 18.56 17.92
CA ARG A 359 -19.66 19.00 16.64
C ARG A 359 -18.91 20.31 16.84
N VAL A 360 -17.74 20.45 16.22
CA VAL A 360 -16.92 21.65 16.29
C VAL A 360 -16.20 21.88 14.97
N HIS A 361 -16.06 23.14 14.57
CA HIS A 361 -15.32 23.57 13.40
C HIS A 361 -14.03 24.25 13.84
N GLY A 362 -12.96 24.09 13.07
CA GLY A 362 -11.71 24.78 13.32
C GLY A 362 -10.61 24.30 12.39
N ARG A 363 -9.37 24.70 12.65
CA ARG A 363 -8.21 24.25 11.89
C ARG A 363 -7.42 23.22 12.69
N LEU A 364 -7.22 22.04 12.11
CA LEU A 364 -6.47 20.97 12.72
C LEU A 364 -4.98 21.15 12.47
N GLU A 365 -4.21 21.22 13.55
CA GLU A 365 -2.77 21.40 13.59
C GLU A 365 -2.09 20.21 14.28
N SER A 366 -0.86 19.90 13.88
CA SER A 366 0.02 18.98 14.62
C SER A 366 1.11 19.79 15.30
N ARG A 367 1.21 19.67 16.62
CA ARG A 367 2.32 20.29 17.36
C ARG A 367 2.78 19.35 18.46
N GLY A 368 4.05 18.91 18.38
CA GLY A 368 4.68 18.11 19.42
C GLY A 368 4.01 16.76 19.69
N GLY A 369 3.51 16.08 18.65
CA GLY A 369 2.86 14.76 18.78
C GLY A 369 1.39 14.80 19.20
N PHE A 370 0.85 15.97 19.55
CA PHE A 370 -0.58 16.14 19.82
C PHE A 370 -1.27 16.87 18.67
N ARG A 371 -2.52 16.47 18.40
CA ARG A 371 -3.40 17.17 17.47
C ARG A 371 -4.14 18.27 18.21
N ARG A 372 -4.07 19.49 17.69
CA ARG A 372 -4.74 20.68 18.24
C ARG A 372 -5.74 21.22 17.24
N LEU A 373 -6.94 21.60 17.70
CA LEU A 373 -7.86 22.40 16.92
C LEU A 373 -7.70 23.86 17.32
N THR A 374 -7.34 24.72 16.37
CA THR A 374 -7.26 26.18 16.52
C THR A 374 -8.47 26.84 15.85
N GLY A 375 -8.87 28.04 16.32
CA GLY A 375 -10.06 28.72 15.82
C GLY A 375 -11.35 27.92 15.99
N ALA A 376 -11.46 27.20 17.12
CA ALA A 376 -12.62 26.36 17.40
C ALA A 376 -13.90 27.22 17.48
N SER A 377 -14.92 26.86 16.70
CA SER A 377 -16.19 27.59 16.60
C SER A 377 -17.34 26.63 16.27
N GLY A 378 -18.58 27.09 16.41
CA GLY A 378 -19.76 26.31 16.06
C GLY A 378 -19.96 25.06 16.94
N VAL A 379 -19.58 25.14 18.22
CA VAL A 379 -19.73 24.03 19.17
C VAL A 379 -21.20 23.76 19.43
N ALA A 380 -21.68 22.59 19.03
CA ALA A 380 -23.06 22.18 19.22
C ALA A 380 -23.15 20.69 19.59
N PRO A 381 -24.02 20.28 20.53
CA PRO A 381 -24.31 18.88 20.78
C PRO A 381 -24.98 18.26 19.55
N VAL A 382 -24.61 17.03 19.22
CA VAL A 382 -25.21 16.26 18.13
C VAL A 382 -26.08 15.17 18.73
N GLN A 383 -27.36 15.16 18.36
CA GLN A 383 -28.25 14.05 18.65
C GLN A 383 -27.85 12.87 17.75
N VAL A 384 -27.55 11.75 18.37
CA VAL A 384 -27.25 10.48 17.69
C VAL A 384 -28.32 9.50 18.14
N ASP A 385 -28.86 8.71 17.21
CA ASP A 385 -29.87 7.71 17.57
C ASP A 385 -29.29 6.65 18.52
N GLU A 386 -30.17 5.94 19.23
CA GLU A 386 -29.79 5.01 20.29
C GLU A 386 -28.97 3.81 19.76
N ALA A 387 -29.22 3.39 18.52
CA ALA A 387 -28.50 2.29 17.87
C ALA A 387 -27.08 2.69 17.46
N GLU A 388 -26.89 3.92 17.02
CA GLU A 388 -25.59 4.47 16.67
C GLU A 388 -24.82 4.87 17.94
N ARG A 389 -25.49 5.31 19.00
CA ARG A 389 -24.92 5.45 20.36
C ARG A 389 -24.37 4.12 20.89
N ASP A 390 -25.13 3.04 20.76
CA ASP A 390 -24.70 1.71 21.24
C ASP A 390 -23.59 1.10 20.38
N ARG A 391 -23.61 1.29 19.05
CA ARG A 391 -22.48 0.93 18.18
C ARG A 391 -21.22 1.72 18.52
N LEU A 392 -21.35 3.00 18.83
CA LEU A 392 -20.25 3.86 19.24
C LEU A 392 -19.70 3.43 20.61
N MET A 393 -20.55 3.07 21.57
CA MET A 393 -20.16 2.51 22.88
C MET A 393 -19.51 1.11 22.76
N LYS A 394 -19.96 0.27 21.83
CA LYS A 394 -19.35 -1.05 21.57
C LYS A 394 -17.95 -0.91 20.94
N SER A 395 -17.79 0.00 19.99
CA SER A 395 -16.45 0.36 19.44
C SER A 395 -15.51 0.99 20.49
N LEU A 396 -16.09 1.53 21.57
CA LEU A 396 -15.38 2.13 22.70
C LEU A 396 -14.80 1.05 23.63
N GLN A 397 -15.51 -0.06 23.87
CA GLN A 397 -15.01 -1.23 24.61
C GLN A 397 -13.98 -2.05 23.81
N GLU A 398 -14.25 -2.39 22.56
CA GLU A 398 -13.34 -3.22 21.75
C GLU A 398 -11.94 -2.60 21.55
N ASN A 399 -11.81 -1.27 21.62
CA ASN A 399 -10.51 -0.58 21.56
C ASN A 399 -9.87 -0.34 22.94
N LEU A 400 -10.63 -0.42 24.03
CA LEU A 400 -10.10 -0.39 25.40
C LEU A 400 -9.53 -1.76 25.79
N ASP A 401 -10.23 -2.84 25.42
CA ASP A 401 -9.78 -4.22 25.68
C ASP A 401 -8.44 -4.50 24.96
N PHE A 402 -8.26 -3.97 23.75
CA PHE A 402 -6.99 -4.05 23.00
C PHE A 402 -5.83 -3.26 23.63
N LEU A 403 -6.11 -2.34 24.56
CA LEU A 403 -5.12 -1.53 25.28
C LEU A 403 -4.86 -2.06 26.70
N GLU A 404 -5.86 -2.61 27.38
CA GLU A 404 -5.63 -3.31 28.66
C GLU A 404 -4.77 -4.57 28.45
N GLU A 405 -4.93 -5.29 27.34
CA GLU A 405 -4.09 -6.44 26.99
C GLU A 405 -2.63 -6.04 26.64
N ALA A 406 -2.38 -4.77 26.31
CA ALA A 406 -1.05 -4.22 26.01
C ALA A 406 -0.38 -3.49 27.19
N CYS A 407 -1.10 -3.25 28.29
CA CYS A 407 -0.58 -2.60 29.50
C CYS A 407 -0.64 -3.48 30.75
N GLY A 408 -1.13 -4.71 30.64
CA GLY A 408 -1.15 -5.73 31.71
C GLY A 408 0.06 -6.66 31.72
N ALA A 409 1.27 -6.13 31.51
CA ALA A 409 2.51 -6.89 31.72
C ALA A 409 3.55 -5.96 32.32
N GLU A 410 3.53 -5.85 33.65
CA GLU A 410 4.66 -5.64 34.57
C GLU A 410 4.07 -5.34 35.96
N ASP A 411 3.90 -6.40 36.76
CA ASP A 411 4.00 -6.31 38.22
C ASP A 411 5.47 -6.38 38.63
#